data_AF-A0A946ETR2-F1
#
_entry.id   AF-A0A946ETR2-F1
#
_cell.length_a   1.000
_cell.length_b   1.000
_cell.length_c   1.000
_cell.angle_alpha   90.00
_cell.angle_beta   90.00
_cell.angle_gamma   90.00
#
_symmetry.space_group_name_H-M   'P 1'
#
loop_
_entity.id
_entity.type
_entity.pdbx_description
1 polymer ?
#
loop_
_entity_poly.entity_id
_entity_poly.type
_entity_poly.pdbx_seq_one_letter_code
_entity_poly.pdbx_strand_id
1 'polypeptide(L)' 'TRVLTEAAVSGKIDSLEGLKENVIVGRLIPAGTGSVMNRLKRVAAERDRELAPVEEPTPVLEDQVEEATPNVA' A
#
# COMPACT_ATOMS: atom_id res chain seq x y z
N THR A 1 33.78 8.39 -6.59
CA THR A 1 33.46 6.97 -6.37
C THR A 1 33.56 6.56 -4.91
N ARG A 2 34.52 7.08 -4.13
CA ARG A 2 34.71 6.77 -2.70
C ARG A 2 33.44 6.67 -1.85
N VAL A 3 32.56 7.67 -1.91
CA VAL A 3 31.32 7.71 -1.12
C VAL A 3 30.36 6.55 -1.46
N LEU A 4 30.29 6.16 -2.73
CA LEU A 4 29.43 5.05 -3.17
C LEU A 4 29.99 3.70 -2.73
N THR A 5 31.31 3.52 -2.77
CA THR A 5 31.97 2.28 -2.32
C THR A 5 31.81 2.08 -0.81
N GLU A 6 32.02 3.13 -0.01
CA GLU A 6 31.84 3.07 1.44
C GLU A 6 30.38 2.80 1.82
N ALA A 7 29.42 3.45 1.15
CA ALA A 7 27.99 3.21 1.36
C ALA A 7 27.55 1.77 0.99
N ALA A 8 28.09 1.23 -0.11
CA ALA A 8 27.77 -0.13 -0.56
C ALA A 8 28.33 -1.20 0.40
N VAL A 9 29.59 -1.05 0.84
CA VAL A 9 30.22 -2.00 1.78
C VAL A 9 29.58 -1.95 3.17
N SER A 10 29.18 -0.76 3.62
CA SER A 10 28.47 -0.59 4.91
C SER A 10 26.97 -0.93 4.85
N GLY A 11 26.43 -1.22 3.67
CA GLY A 11 24.99 -1.50 3.49
C GLY A 11 24.10 -0.33 3.91
N LYS A 12 24.57 0.92 3.71
CA LYS A 12 23.89 2.12 4.20
C LYS A 12 22.54 2.31 3.50
N ILE A 13 21.47 2.44 4.30
CA ILE A 13 20.12 2.72 3.82
C ILE A 13 19.86 4.23 3.90
N ASP A 14 19.28 4.77 2.83
CA ASP A 14 18.84 6.16 2.75
C ASP A 14 17.30 6.19 2.84
N SER A 15 16.77 6.84 3.88
CA SER A 15 15.33 6.98 4.12
C SER A 15 14.68 8.09 3.29
N LEU A 16 15.46 8.88 2.53
CA LEU A 16 15.00 9.96 1.67
C LEU A 16 14.16 10.99 2.43
N GLU A 17 14.59 11.35 3.64
CA GLU A 17 13.94 12.38 4.45
C GLU A 17 14.40 13.79 4.04
N GLY A 18 15.52 13.90 3.34
CA GLY A 18 16.13 15.16 2.96
C GLY A 18 15.54 15.79 1.70
N LEU A 19 15.73 17.11 1.58
CA LEU A 19 15.33 17.87 0.40
C LEU A 19 16.08 17.40 -0.85
N LYS A 20 17.42 17.29 -0.77
CA LYS A 20 18.26 16.98 -1.94
C LYS A 20 18.04 15.57 -2.46
N GLU A 21 17.91 14.59 -1.58
CA GLU A 21 17.69 13.19 -1.92
C GLU A 21 16.40 13.02 -2.73
N ASN A 22 15.30 13.65 -2.27
CA ASN A 22 14.03 13.64 -3.00
C ASN A 22 14.11 14.34 -4.36
N VAL A 23 14.85 15.45 -4.44
CA VAL A 23 15.08 16.15 -5.72
C VAL A 23 15.84 15.26 -6.71
N ILE A 24 16.89 14.56 -6.25
CA ILE A 24 17.71 13.68 -7.10
C ILE A 24 16.90 12.48 -7.59
N VAL A 25 16.03 11.92 -6.75
CA VAL A 25 15.19 10.76 -7.11
C VAL A 25 13.90 11.16 -7.86
N GLY A 26 13.56 12.45 -7.90
CA GLY A 26 12.38 12.97 -8.62
C GLY A 26 11.06 12.80 -7.86
N ARG A 27 11.10 12.70 -6.54
CA ARG A 27 9.90 12.64 -5.68
C ARG A 27 9.55 14.02 -5.12
N LEU A 28 8.32 14.14 -4.62
CA LEU A 28 7.85 15.37 -4.00
C LEU A 28 8.68 15.70 -2.76
N ILE A 29 9.22 16.92 -2.71
CA ILE A 29 10.11 17.35 -1.63
C ILE A 29 9.36 17.57 -0.31
N PRO A 30 10.01 17.40 0.86
CA PRO A 30 9.39 17.59 2.17
C PRO A 30 9.24 19.08 2.57
N ALA A 31 9.00 19.97 1.61
CA ALA A 31 8.89 21.42 1.84
C ALA A 31 7.77 22.05 0.99
N GLY A 32 7.26 23.20 1.45
CA GLY A 32 6.22 23.96 0.75
C GLY A 32 4.95 23.13 0.48
N THR A 33 4.49 23.14 -0.77
CA THR A 33 3.36 22.31 -1.21
C THR A 33 3.59 20.82 -1.01
N GLY A 34 4.85 20.37 -1.04
CA GLY A 34 5.17 18.96 -0.88
C GLY A 34 4.86 18.42 0.52
N SER A 35 5.16 19.20 1.57
CA SER A 35 4.84 18.81 2.96
C SER A 35 3.33 18.86 3.24
N VAL A 36 2.62 19.83 2.64
CA VAL A 36 1.16 19.95 2.75
C VAL A 36 0.47 18.75 2.08
N MET A 37 0.86 18.40 0.86
CA MET A 37 0.32 17.23 0.15
C MET A 37 0.60 15.94 0.91
N ASN A 38 1.79 15.79 1.49
CA ASN A 38 2.13 14.59 2.25
C ASN A 38 1.30 14.46 3.53
N ARG A 39 0.96 15.59 4.19
CA ARG A 39 0.05 15.61 5.34
C ARG A 39 -1.37 15.22 4.93
N LEU A 40 -1.87 15.80 3.83
CA LEU A 40 -3.20 15.48 3.31
C LEU A 40 -3.33 14.00 2.94
N LYS A 41 -2.32 13.45 2.25
CA LYS A 41 -2.27 12.02 1.91
C LYS A 41 -2.30 11.12 3.14
N ARG A 42 -1.59 11.49 4.20
CA ARG A 42 -1.58 10.73 5.46
C ARG A 42 -2.96 10.71 6.11
N VAL A 43 -3.60 11.87 6.22
CA VAL A 43 -4.95 11.98 6.80
C VAL A 43 -5.97 11.19 5.97
N ALA A 44 -5.88 11.27 4.63
CA ALA A 44 -6.73 10.47 3.75
C ALA A 44 -6.53 8.97 3.97
N ALA A 45 -5.27 8.50 4.01
CA ALA A 45 -4.96 7.09 4.25
C ALA A 45 -5.41 6.59 5.64
N GLU A 46 -5.35 7.45 6.66
CA GLU A 46 -5.88 7.15 8.00
C GLU A 46 -7.41 6.97 7.95
N ARG A 47 -8.11 7.90 7.28
CA ARG A 47 -9.57 7.85 7.13
C ARG A 47 -10.02 6.64 6.30
N ASP A 48 -9.31 6.32 5.22
CA ASP A 48 -9.59 5.15 4.38
C ASP A 48 -9.40 3.85 5.16
N ARG A 49 -8.43 3.79 6.09
CA ARG A 49 -8.23 2.63 6.97
C ARG A 49 -9.37 2.46 7.98
N GLU A 50 -9.88 3.56 8.52
CA GLU A 50 -11.03 3.54 9.45
C GLU A 50 -12.35 3.18 8.75
N LEU A 51 -12.47 3.54 7.47
CA LEU A 51 -13.64 3.28 6.63
C LEU A 51 -13.57 1.98 5.84
N ALA A 52 -12.46 1.22 5.94
CA ALA A 52 -12.33 -0.08 5.30
C ALA A 52 -13.49 -0.96 5.79
N PRO A 53 -14.43 -1.33 4.90
CA PRO A 53 -15.57 -2.13 5.31
C PRO A 53 -15.01 -3.44 5.85
N VAL A 54 -15.46 -3.81 7.05
CA VAL A 54 -15.34 -5.19 7.52
C VAL A 54 -15.95 -6.01 6.38
N GLU A 55 -15.13 -6.80 5.67
CA GLU A 55 -15.66 -7.81 4.76
C GLU A 55 -16.48 -8.75 5.64
N GLU A 56 -17.77 -8.49 5.77
CA GLU A 56 -18.71 -9.50 6.20
C GLU A 56 -18.65 -10.56 5.09
N PRO A 57 -18.13 -11.78 5.37
CA PRO A 57 -18.15 -12.82 4.39
C PRO A 57 -19.63 -13.08 4.08
N THR A 58 -20.06 -12.68 2.89
CA THR A 58 -21.39 -12.98 2.38
C THR A 58 -21.59 -14.49 2.51
N PRO A 59 -22.61 -14.96 3.26
CA PRO A 59 -22.87 -16.38 3.36
C PRO A 59 -23.22 -16.85 1.95
N VAL A 60 -22.36 -17.69 1.39
CA VAL A 60 -22.66 -18.44 0.17
C VAL A 60 -23.92 -19.25 0.45
N LEU A 61 -25.02 -18.87 -0.19
CA LEU A 61 -26.24 -19.66 -0.16
C LEU A 61 -25.91 -20.98 -0.85
N GLU A 62 -25.94 -22.07 -0.07
CA GLU A 62 -25.89 -23.44 -0.57
C GLU A 62 -27.07 -23.63 -1.51
N ASP A 63 -26.80 -23.64 -2.82
CA ASP A 63 -27.80 -24.01 -3.81
C ASP A 63 -28.04 -25.51 -3.65
N GLN A 64 -29.24 -25.82 -3.18
CA GLN A 64 -29.73 -27.18 -3.01
C GLN A 64 -29.91 -27.82 -4.39
N VAL A 65 -28.89 -28.54 -4.85
CA VAL A 65 -29.07 -29.58 -5.87
C VAL A 65 -29.72 -30.80 -5.22
N GLU A 66 -31.01 -30.65 -4.94
CA GLU A 66 -31.93 -31.78 -4.83
C GLU A 66 -32.64 -32.00 -6.18
N GLU A 67 -32.95 -33.25 -6.45
CA GLU A 67 -33.63 -33.81 -7.63
C GLU A 67 -32.82 -33.99 -8.92
N ALA A 68 -32.20 -35.18 -9.04
CA ALA A 68 -32.77 -36.21 -9.90
C ALA A 68 -31.91 -37.48 -9.81
N THR A 69 -32.32 -38.47 -9.01
CA THR A 69 -31.96 -39.85 -9.32
C THR A 69 -32.91 -40.32 -10.43
N PRO A 70 -32.44 -40.59 -11.67
CA PRO A 70 -33.28 -41.33 -12.59
C PRO A 70 -33.21 -42.81 -12.20
N ASN A 71 -34.31 -43.27 -11.63
CA ASN A 71 -34.70 -44.67 -11.60
C ASN A 71 -34.70 -45.23 -13.04
N VAL A 72 -33.88 -46.25 -13.31
CA VAL A 72 -34.05 -47.10 -14.48
C VAL A 72 -33.86 -48.55 -14.04
N ALA A 73 -34.83 -49.36 -14.48
CA ALA A 73 -35.12 -50.75 -14.15
C ALA A 73 -33.99 -51.75 -14.47
#